data_AF-A0A958Z864-F1
#
_entry.id   AF-A0A958Z864-F1
#
_cell.length_a   1.000
_cell.length_b   1.000
_cell.length_c   1.000
_cell.angle_alpha   90.00
_cell.angle_beta   90.00
_cell.angle_gamma   90.00
#
_symmetry.space_group_name_H-M   'P 1'
#
loop_
_entity.id
_entity.type
_entity.pdbx_description
1 polymer ?
#
loop_
_entity_poly.entity_id
_entity_poly.type
_entity_poly.pdbx_seq_one_letter_code
_entity_poly.pdbx_strand_id
1 'polypeptide(L)'
;NSHTVSSLPFGDFYRPVYAGTYDILIEVPCYQSVTLSSETIANYQTKDLGEIFLTPATVSAPTSLNTSGTDANSTNATWSATTADSFDIRYREVGSSTWIEVTGVSNPYQITGLNSETTYEFQVRSYCGANSTSYSSSQQFTTLAFSYCDAQGNNINDEYISNVSINGFGNNTQSSTASGYSDYTSLSVFPDLDLNSAGNSISVTKHWTGSSYREAVSVWIDFNHDGTF
;
A
#
# COMPACT_ATOMS: atom_id res chain seq x y z
N ASN A 1 -13.98 4.88 -36.49
CA ASN A 1 -14.63 4.21 -35.34
C ASN A 1 -15.21 5.27 -34.43
N SER A 2 -16.53 5.46 -34.50
CA SER A 2 -17.29 6.24 -33.52
C SER A 2 -17.71 5.29 -32.42
N HIS A 3 -17.41 5.60 -31.17
CA HIS A 3 -17.79 4.83 -29.98
C HIS A 3 -18.65 5.73 -29.09
N THR A 4 -19.65 5.16 -28.43
CA THR A 4 -20.56 5.87 -27.53
C THR A 4 -20.72 5.01 -26.29
N VAL A 5 -20.40 5.56 -25.12
CA VAL A 5 -20.67 4.91 -23.82
C VAL A 5 -21.87 5.60 -23.21
N SER A 6 -22.89 4.86 -22.80
CA SER A 6 -23.96 5.41 -21.95
C SER A 6 -24.21 4.51 -20.73
N SER A 7 -24.56 5.13 -19.62
CA SER A 7 -24.99 4.45 -18.39
C SER A 7 -26.50 4.54 -18.20
N LEU A 8 -27.27 4.71 -19.28
CA LEU A 8 -28.71 4.93 -19.21
C LEU A 8 -29.47 3.61 -19.02
N PRO A 9 -30.56 3.61 -18.24
CA PRO A 9 -31.37 2.41 -17.96
C PRO A 9 -32.13 1.86 -19.19
N PHE A 10 -32.06 2.53 -20.35
CA PHE A 10 -32.80 2.19 -21.56
C PHE A 10 -31.91 1.70 -22.73
N GLY A 11 -30.61 1.44 -22.47
CA GLY A 11 -29.66 0.94 -23.48
C GLY A 11 -28.90 2.04 -24.23
N ASP A 12 -27.90 1.64 -25.03
CA ASP A 12 -27.05 2.54 -25.79
C ASP A 12 -27.68 2.94 -27.13
N PHE A 13 -27.57 4.24 -27.46
CA PHE A 13 -28.07 4.78 -28.73
C PHE A 13 -26.90 5.08 -29.66
N TYR A 14 -26.76 4.30 -30.72
CA TYR A 14 -25.83 4.60 -31.81
C TYR A 14 -26.54 5.37 -32.93
N ARG A 15 -25.97 6.50 -33.36
CA ARG A 15 -26.54 7.33 -34.44
C ARG A 15 -25.56 7.46 -35.62
N PRO A 16 -25.70 6.65 -36.69
CA PRO A 16 -24.97 6.87 -37.93
C PRO A 16 -25.37 8.20 -38.56
N VAL A 17 -24.43 8.87 -39.24
CA VAL A 17 -24.65 10.17 -39.90
C VAL A 17 -25.35 10.02 -41.25
N TYR A 18 -25.22 8.85 -41.90
CA TYR A 18 -25.82 8.55 -43.20
C TYR A 18 -26.49 7.18 -43.19
N ALA A 19 -27.41 6.95 -44.13
CA ALA A 19 -27.92 5.62 -44.42
C ALA A 19 -26.79 4.69 -44.88
N GLY A 20 -26.83 3.44 -44.48
CA GLY A 20 -25.80 2.47 -44.85
C GLY A 20 -25.99 1.12 -44.20
N THR A 21 -25.08 0.21 -44.54
CA THR A 21 -24.96 -1.12 -43.94
C THR A 21 -23.73 -1.10 -43.03
N TYR A 22 -23.93 -1.50 -41.77
CA TYR A 22 -22.94 -1.39 -40.70
C TYR A 22 -22.73 -2.74 -40.02
N ASP A 23 -21.51 -2.99 -39.57
CA ASP A 23 -21.25 -3.98 -38.54
C ASP A 23 -21.26 -3.27 -37.19
N ILE A 24 -22.09 -3.74 -36.25
CA ILE A 24 -22.23 -3.17 -34.92
C ILE A 24 -21.51 -4.09 -33.94
N LEU A 25 -20.39 -3.61 -33.39
CA LEU A 25 -19.66 -4.28 -32.32
C LEU A 25 -20.25 -3.87 -30.96
N ILE A 26 -20.60 -4.86 -30.16
CA ILE A 26 -21.12 -4.71 -28.79
C ILE A 26 -20.06 -5.24 -27.83
N GLU A 27 -19.59 -4.35 -26.95
CA GLU A 27 -18.60 -4.66 -25.91
C GLU A 27 -19.19 -4.29 -24.56
N VAL A 28 -19.28 -5.28 -23.68
CA VAL A 28 -19.73 -5.09 -22.30
C VAL A 28 -18.68 -5.72 -21.38
N PRO A 29 -18.25 -5.04 -20.31
CA PRO A 29 -17.35 -5.62 -19.33
C PRO A 29 -17.83 -7.00 -18.88
N CYS A 30 -16.91 -7.97 -18.81
CA CYS A 30 -17.21 -9.34 -18.37
C CYS A 30 -18.14 -10.17 -19.27
N TYR A 31 -18.37 -9.75 -20.51
CA TYR A 31 -19.02 -10.54 -21.54
C TYR A 31 -18.15 -10.66 -22.79
N GLN A 32 -18.33 -11.74 -23.55
CA GLN A 32 -17.72 -11.86 -24.88
C GLN A 32 -18.32 -10.80 -25.81
N SER A 33 -17.47 -10.17 -26.62
CA SER A 33 -17.94 -9.20 -27.60
C SER A 33 -18.80 -9.89 -28.68
N VAL A 34 -19.83 -9.19 -29.13
CA VAL A 34 -20.74 -9.68 -30.17
C VAL A 34 -20.72 -8.67 -31.32
N THR A 35 -20.55 -9.16 -32.54
CA THR A 35 -20.68 -8.33 -33.75
C THR A 35 -21.97 -8.70 -34.47
N LEU A 36 -22.87 -7.74 -34.61
CA LEU A 36 -24.03 -7.85 -35.50
C LEU A 36 -23.62 -7.37 -36.88
N SER A 37 -23.55 -8.28 -37.84
CA SER A 37 -23.05 -7.96 -39.17
C SER A 37 -24.16 -7.53 -40.13
N SER A 38 -23.82 -6.62 -41.03
CA SER A 38 -24.68 -6.20 -42.14
C SER A 38 -26.01 -5.54 -41.72
N GLU A 39 -25.99 -4.77 -40.64
CA GLU A 39 -27.12 -4.02 -40.13
C GLU A 39 -27.39 -2.79 -41.00
N THR A 40 -28.47 -2.83 -41.78
CA THR A 40 -28.85 -1.71 -42.67
C THR A 40 -29.77 -0.72 -41.95
N ILE A 41 -29.39 0.56 -41.95
CA ILE A 41 -30.13 1.68 -41.34
C ILE A 41 -30.36 2.75 -42.41
N ALA A 42 -31.61 3.18 -42.60
CA ALA A 42 -31.97 4.24 -43.53
C ALA A 42 -31.92 5.63 -42.89
N ASN A 43 -31.84 6.69 -43.71
CA ASN A 43 -31.84 8.07 -43.22
C ASN A 43 -33.11 8.34 -42.40
N TYR A 44 -32.94 8.94 -41.23
CA TYR A 44 -34.02 9.31 -40.31
C TYR A 44 -34.86 8.11 -39.80
N GLN A 45 -34.32 6.89 -39.82
CA GLN A 45 -34.99 5.70 -39.27
C GLN A 45 -34.24 5.17 -38.05
N THR A 46 -34.99 4.61 -37.11
CA THR A 46 -34.46 3.82 -35.99
C THR A 46 -34.53 2.35 -36.34
N LYS A 47 -33.46 1.60 -36.09
CA LYS A 47 -33.48 0.15 -36.15
C LYS A 47 -33.51 -0.42 -34.73
N ASP A 48 -34.56 -1.17 -34.43
CA ASP A 48 -34.62 -1.99 -33.22
C ASP A 48 -33.81 -3.27 -33.46
N LEU A 49 -32.79 -3.50 -32.63
CA LEU A 49 -31.92 -4.67 -32.71
C LEU A 49 -32.47 -5.85 -31.90
N GLY A 50 -33.55 -5.65 -31.14
CA GLY A 50 -34.14 -6.66 -30.27
C GLY A 50 -33.27 -6.97 -29.05
N GLU A 51 -33.60 -8.08 -28.38
CA GLU A 51 -32.81 -8.60 -27.26
C GLU A 51 -31.51 -9.24 -27.75
N ILE A 52 -30.40 -8.84 -27.16
CA ILE A 52 -29.06 -9.34 -27.49
C ILE A 52 -28.55 -10.13 -26.29
N PHE A 53 -28.45 -11.45 -26.46
CA PHE A 53 -27.92 -12.33 -25.43
C PHE A 53 -26.39 -12.35 -25.50
N LEU A 54 -25.75 -11.91 -24.43
CA LEU A 54 -24.30 -11.92 -24.30
C LEU A 54 -23.85 -13.15 -23.52
N THR A 55 -22.76 -13.76 -23.97
CA THR A 55 -22.11 -14.88 -23.25
C THR A 55 -21.17 -14.31 -22.19
N PRO A 56 -21.29 -14.69 -20.90
CA PRO A 56 -20.32 -14.28 -19.88
C PRO A 56 -18.89 -14.63 -20.29
N ALA A 57 -17.97 -13.69 -20.10
CA ALA A 57 -16.56 -13.92 -20.34
C ALA A 57 -16.01 -14.90 -19.30
N THR A 58 -15.07 -15.75 -19.71
CA THR A 58 -14.34 -16.61 -18.77
C THR A 58 -13.36 -15.76 -17.96
N VAL A 59 -13.55 -15.72 -16.65
CA VAL A 59 -12.69 -14.98 -15.73
C VAL A 59 -11.68 -15.92 -15.11
N SER A 60 -10.41 -15.51 -15.08
CA SER A 60 -9.35 -16.21 -14.36
C SER A 60 -8.86 -15.37 -13.19
N ALA A 61 -8.34 -16.06 -12.17
CA ALA A 61 -7.63 -15.38 -11.08
C ALA A 61 -6.47 -14.55 -11.68
N PRO A 62 -6.17 -13.37 -11.12
CA PRO A 62 -5.05 -12.57 -11.55
C PRO A 62 -3.72 -13.34 -11.51
N THR A 63 -2.84 -13.01 -12.45
CA THR A 63 -1.50 -13.61 -12.57
C THR A 63 -0.44 -12.53 -12.60
N SER A 64 0.84 -12.92 -12.64
CA SER A 64 1.98 -11.98 -12.74
C SER A 64 1.93 -10.87 -11.68
N LEU A 65 1.52 -11.22 -10.46
CA LEU A 65 1.49 -10.29 -9.34
C LEU A 65 2.90 -9.72 -9.11
N ASN A 66 2.98 -8.43 -8.87
CA ASN A 66 4.24 -7.73 -8.66
C ASN A 66 4.07 -6.57 -7.67
N THR A 67 5.16 -6.19 -7.01
CA THR A 67 5.22 -5.02 -6.13
C THR A 67 6.30 -4.05 -6.60
N SER A 68 6.02 -2.76 -6.53
CA SER A 68 6.98 -1.71 -6.88
C SER A 68 6.87 -0.51 -5.93
N GLY A 69 7.96 0.26 -5.82
CA GLY A 69 8.00 1.43 -4.93
C GLY A 69 7.73 1.10 -3.47
N THR A 70 8.17 -0.08 -3.01
CA THR A 70 8.03 -0.47 -1.60
C THR A 70 8.88 0.44 -0.72
N ASP A 71 8.26 1.04 0.29
CA ASP A 71 8.91 1.82 1.34
C ASP A 71 8.68 1.16 2.70
N ALA A 72 8.82 1.93 3.79
CA ALA A 72 8.67 1.41 5.15
C ALA A 72 7.22 1.09 5.54
N ASN A 73 6.22 1.67 4.88
CA ASN A 73 4.82 1.55 5.29
C ASN A 73 3.84 1.23 4.14
N SER A 74 4.33 1.13 2.91
CA SER A 74 3.51 0.94 1.73
C SER A 74 4.21 0.18 0.59
N THR A 75 3.41 -0.33 -0.34
CA THR A 75 3.87 -0.83 -1.64
C THR A 75 2.79 -0.69 -2.70
N ASN A 76 3.18 -0.54 -3.97
CA ASN A 76 2.24 -0.60 -5.09
C ASN A 76 2.14 -2.03 -5.63
N ALA A 77 0.98 -2.65 -5.44
CA ALA A 77 0.64 -3.95 -6.01
C ALA A 77 0.09 -3.80 -7.44
N THR A 78 0.59 -4.67 -8.32
CA THR A 78 0.16 -4.79 -9.72
C THR A 78 -0.07 -6.25 -10.07
N TRP A 79 -0.92 -6.49 -11.07
CA TRP A 79 -1.21 -7.84 -11.58
C TRP A 79 -1.65 -7.80 -13.04
N SER A 80 -1.74 -8.97 -13.66
CA SER A 80 -2.34 -9.18 -14.99
C SER A 80 -3.71 -9.84 -14.84
N ALA A 81 -4.71 -9.33 -15.56
CA ALA A 81 -6.05 -9.89 -15.62
C ALA A 81 -6.61 -9.81 -17.05
N THR A 82 -7.39 -10.82 -17.45
CA THR A 82 -7.98 -10.89 -18.80
C THR A 82 -9.24 -10.04 -18.92
N THR A 83 -10.19 -10.22 -18.01
CA THR A 83 -11.47 -9.47 -17.97
C THR A 83 -11.98 -9.46 -16.54
N ALA A 84 -12.15 -8.28 -15.96
CA ALA A 84 -12.70 -8.07 -14.63
C ALA A 84 -13.26 -6.64 -14.51
N ASP A 85 -14.37 -6.49 -13.78
CA ASP A 85 -14.96 -5.19 -13.43
C ASP A 85 -14.25 -4.56 -12.24
N SER A 86 -13.87 -5.39 -11.28
CA SER A 86 -13.18 -5.00 -10.05
C SER A 86 -12.33 -6.15 -9.52
N PHE A 87 -11.53 -5.86 -8.51
CA PHE A 87 -10.71 -6.85 -7.83
C PHE A 87 -10.91 -6.75 -6.32
N ASP A 88 -10.70 -7.87 -5.64
CA ASP A 88 -10.43 -7.82 -4.20
C ASP A 88 -8.97 -8.19 -3.98
N ILE A 89 -8.31 -7.46 -3.11
CA ILE A 89 -6.96 -7.75 -2.66
C ILE A 89 -7.00 -8.15 -1.20
N ARG A 90 -6.21 -9.15 -0.83
CA ARG A 90 -5.94 -9.46 0.57
C ARG A 90 -4.45 -9.57 0.81
N TYR A 91 -4.01 -9.13 1.98
CA TYR A 91 -2.61 -9.17 2.39
C TYR A 91 -2.46 -9.50 3.87
N ARG A 92 -1.30 -10.03 4.24
CA ARG A 92 -0.94 -10.34 5.63
C ARG A 92 0.56 -10.47 5.79
N GLU A 93 1.05 -10.36 7.01
CA GLU A 93 2.42 -10.75 7.35
C GLU A 93 2.60 -12.24 7.10
N VAL A 94 3.74 -12.62 6.52
CA VAL A 94 4.04 -14.03 6.24
C VAL A 94 4.07 -14.81 7.56
N GLY A 95 3.28 -15.88 7.62
CA GLY A 95 3.11 -16.70 8.83
C GLY A 95 1.90 -16.32 9.68
N SER A 96 1.29 -15.15 9.47
CA SER A 96 0.02 -14.80 10.09
C SER A 96 -1.12 -15.67 9.56
N SER A 97 -2.07 -16.07 10.41
CA SER A 97 -3.29 -16.76 9.98
C SER A 97 -4.38 -15.79 9.51
N THR A 98 -4.26 -14.49 9.83
CA THR A 98 -5.29 -13.49 9.59
C THR A 98 -4.97 -12.67 8.35
N TRP A 99 -5.92 -12.58 7.42
CA TRP A 99 -5.83 -11.75 6.22
C TRP A 99 -6.55 -10.43 6.43
N ILE A 100 -5.95 -9.34 5.95
CA ILE A 100 -6.63 -8.06 5.75
C ILE A 100 -7.17 -8.06 4.33
N GLU A 101 -8.47 -7.82 4.15
CA GLU A 101 -9.14 -7.86 2.85
C GLU A 101 -9.69 -6.47 2.50
N VAL A 102 -9.40 -6.01 1.27
CA VAL A 102 -9.90 -4.77 0.69
C VAL A 102 -10.63 -5.12 -0.60
N THR A 103 -11.88 -4.70 -0.70
CA THR A 103 -12.78 -5.08 -1.79
C THR A 103 -12.95 -3.96 -2.81
N GLY A 104 -13.24 -4.32 -4.06
CA GLY A 104 -13.57 -3.35 -5.12
C GLY A 104 -12.41 -2.44 -5.53
N VAL A 105 -11.16 -2.94 -5.46
CA VAL A 105 -9.96 -2.19 -5.82
C VAL A 105 -9.71 -2.19 -7.34
N SER A 106 -8.99 -1.17 -7.80
CA SER A 106 -8.45 -1.08 -9.16
C SER A 106 -7.02 -1.63 -9.24
N ASN A 107 -6.53 -1.83 -10.46
CA ASN A 107 -5.13 -2.18 -10.75
C ASN A 107 -4.43 -0.99 -11.43
N PRO A 108 -3.34 -0.42 -10.88
CA PRO A 108 -2.64 -0.80 -9.64
C PRO A 108 -3.41 -0.44 -8.36
N TYR A 109 -2.99 -1.04 -7.25
CA TYR A 109 -3.47 -0.72 -5.90
C TYR A 109 -2.30 -0.47 -4.95
N GLN A 110 -2.33 0.61 -4.17
CA GLN A 110 -1.35 0.87 -3.13
C GLN A 110 -1.82 0.27 -1.80
N ILE A 111 -1.03 -0.67 -1.26
CA ILE A 111 -1.21 -1.18 0.09
C ILE A 111 -0.46 -0.25 1.04
N THR A 112 -1.14 0.25 2.07
CA THR A 112 -0.59 1.22 3.05
C THR A 112 -0.81 0.75 4.49
N GLY A 113 -0.13 1.39 5.45
CA GLY A 113 -0.26 1.05 6.87
C GLY A 113 0.42 -0.27 7.22
N LEU A 114 1.50 -0.60 6.50
CA LEU A 114 2.33 -1.76 6.75
C LEU A 114 3.36 -1.46 7.83
N ASN A 115 3.77 -2.48 8.57
CA ASN A 115 4.90 -2.39 9.48
C ASN A 115 6.20 -2.39 8.68
N SER A 116 7.21 -1.64 9.13
CA SER A 116 8.52 -1.60 8.50
C SER A 116 9.29 -2.91 8.70
N GLU A 117 10.27 -3.18 7.85
CA GLU A 117 11.13 -4.38 7.88
C GLU A 117 10.38 -5.72 7.97
N THR A 118 9.14 -5.74 7.49
CA THR A 118 8.21 -6.85 7.66
C THR A 118 7.91 -7.48 6.30
N THR A 119 7.97 -8.81 6.24
CA THR A 119 7.64 -9.55 5.01
C THR A 119 6.15 -9.84 4.97
N TYR A 120 5.49 -9.34 3.92
CA TYR A 120 4.07 -9.55 3.65
C TYR A 120 3.89 -10.48 2.44
N GLU A 121 2.73 -11.15 2.40
CA GLU A 121 2.19 -11.76 1.19
C GLU A 121 0.85 -11.14 0.82
N PHE A 122 0.59 -10.98 -0.48
CA PHE A 122 -0.71 -10.57 -0.99
C PHE A 122 -1.23 -11.50 -2.08
N GLN A 123 -2.56 -11.53 -2.20
CA GLN A 123 -3.29 -12.26 -3.23
C GLN A 123 -4.42 -11.39 -3.76
N VAL A 124 -4.80 -11.62 -5.01
CA VAL A 124 -5.86 -10.87 -5.68
C VAL A 124 -6.87 -11.85 -6.28
N ARG A 125 -8.16 -11.52 -6.28
CA ARG A 125 -9.18 -12.22 -7.07
C ARG A 125 -9.91 -11.24 -7.98
N SER A 126 -10.38 -11.74 -9.13
CA SER A 126 -11.13 -10.97 -10.10
C SER A 126 -12.63 -11.07 -9.82
N TYR A 127 -13.36 -9.99 -10.09
CA TYR A 127 -14.81 -9.93 -10.10
C TYR A 127 -15.35 -9.57 -11.48
N CYS A 128 -16.47 -10.18 -11.83
CA CYS A 128 -17.26 -9.89 -13.01
C CYS A 128 -18.74 -9.94 -12.67
N GLY A 129 -19.36 -8.78 -12.54
CA GLY A 129 -20.67 -8.64 -11.91
C GLY A 129 -20.70 -9.32 -10.53
N ALA A 130 -21.60 -10.30 -10.37
CA ALA A 130 -21.74 -11.05 -9.13
C ALA A 130 -20.79 -12.26 -9.00
N ASN A 131 -19.99 -12.57 -10.04
CA ASN A 131 -19.13 -13.75 -10.05
C ASN A 131 -17.69 -13.38 -9.67
N SER A 132 -17.09 -14.17 -8.79
CA SER A 132 -15.70 -14.01 -8.36
C SER A 132 -14.86 -15.25 -8.66
N THR A 133 -13.57 -15.05 -8.91
CA THR A 133 -12.61 -16.17 -8.98
C THR A 133 -12.14 -16.59 -7.59
N SER A 134 -11.41 -17.70 -7.52
CA SER A 134 -10.50 -17.93 -6.39
C SER A 134 -9.43 -16.83 -6.35
N TYR A 135 -8.82 -16.65 -5.18
CA TYR A 135 -7.61 -15.84 -5.05
C TYR A 135 -6.44 -16.43 -5.87
N SER A 136 -5.58 -15.56 -6.35
CA SER A 136 -4.31 -15.89 -7.03
C SER A 136 -3.36 -16.65 -6.10
N SER A 137 -2.24 -17.14 -6.67
CA SER A 137 -1.07 -17.48 -5.86
C SER A 137 -0.58 -16.25 -5.09
N SER A 138 0.02 -16.48 -3.92
CA SER A 138 0.65 -15.42 -3.13
C SER A 138 1.85 -14.81 -3.84
N GLN A 139 1.98 -13.50 -3.74
CA GLN A 139 3.20 -12.76 -4.05
C GLN A 139 3.74 -12.13 -2.76
N GLN A 140 5.02 -12.33 -2.48
CA GLN A 140 5.69 -11.76 -1.31
C GLN A 140 6.46 -10.49 -1.64
N PHE A 141 6.58 -9.62 -0.64
CA PHE A 141 7.44 -8.45 -0.64
C PHE A 141 7.82 -8.11 0.81
N THR A 142 8.91 -7.37 0.97
CA THR A 142 9.40 -6.93 2.29
C THR A 142 9.46 -5.41 2.31
N THR A 143 8.83 -4.79 3.32
CA THR A 143 8.93 -3.34 3.55
C THR A 143 10.35 -2.94 3.93
N LEU A 144 10.72 -1.71 3.63
CA LEU A 144 12.03 -1.17 3.99
C LEU A 144 12.08 -0.77 5.48
N ALA A 145 13.27 -0.49 5.98
CA ALA A 145 13.42 0.18 7.27
C ALA A 145 12.88 1.62 7.20
N PHE A 146 12.31 2.10 8.30
CA PHE A 146 11.90 3.49 8.42
C PHE A 146 13.14 4.40 8.43
N SER A 147 13.10 5.49 7.65
CA SER A 147 14.16 6.50 7.64
C SER A 147 13.77 7.64 8.56
N TYR A 148 14.43 7.75 9.71
CA TYR A 148 14.26 8.87 10.63
C TYR A 148 14.98 10.12 10.12
N CYS A 149 14.52 11.30 10.54
CA CYS A 149 15.26 12.54 10.33
C CYS A 149 16.53 12.57 11.19
N ASP A 150 17.59 13.20 10.68
CA ASP A 150 18.80 13.41 11.46
C ASP A 150 18.48 14.22 12.73
N ALA A 151 18.79 13.66 13.89
CA ALA A 151 18.76 14.40 15.14
C ALA A 151 19.90 15.44 15.17
N GLN A 152 19.65 16.58 15.80
CA GLN A 152 20.60 17.70 15.84
C GLN A 152 20.72 18.29 17.24
N GLY A 153 21.87 18.90 17.50
CA GLY A 153 22.18 19.64 18.71
C GLY A 153 23.18 20.74 18.37
N ASN A 154 23.15 21.85 19.12
CA ASN A 154 23.89 23.06 18.72
C ASN A 154 25.30 23.15 19.31
N ASN A 155 25.44 22.89 20.61
CA ASN A 155 26.72 22.86 21.32
C ASN A 155 26.55 22.14 22.66
N ILE A 156 27.65 21.97 23.41
CA ILE A 156 27.70 21.30 24.72
C ILE A 156 28.31 22.18 25.81
N ASN A 157 28.41 23.49 25.57
CA ASN A 157 29.28 24.37 26.36
C ASN A 157 28.83 24.48 27.81
N ASP A 158 27.52 24.55 28.04
CA ASP A 158 26.93 24.73 29.36
C ASP A 158 26.49 23.38 29.97
N GLU A 159 25.88 22.51 29.15
CA GLU A 159 25.37 21.21 29.56
C GLU A 159 25.25 20.20 28.43
N TYR A 160 25.18 18.91 28.78
CA TYR A 160 24.94 17.80 27.85
C TYR A 160 24.47 16.53 28.58
N ILE A 161 23.97 15.55 27.83
CA ILE A 161 23.70 14.20 28.35
C ILE A 161 25.03 13.43 28.39
N SER A 162 25.48 13.07 29.60
CA SER A 162 26.75 12.38 29.82
C SER A 162 26.63 10.86 29.91
N ASN A 163 25.43 10.34 30.17
CA ASN A 163 25.19 8.91 30.16
C ASN A 163 23.72 8.60 29.88
N VAL A 164 23.47 7.64 29.01
CA VAL A 164 22.17 6.98 28.88
C VAL A 164 22.35 5.53 29.30
N SER A 165 21.47 5.04 30.17
CA SER A 165 21.43 3.63 30.55
C SER A 165 20.07 3.02 30.28
N ILE A 166 20.07 1.85 29.67
CA ILE A 166 18.90 1.01 29.42
C ILE A 166 19.13 -0.32 30.14
N ASN A 167 18.22 -0.70 31.03
CA ASN A 167 18.28 -1.94 31.81
C ASN A 167 19.63 -2.17 32.53
N GLY A 168 20.25 -1.08 33.00
CA GLY A 168 21.53 -1.10 33.71
C GLY A 168 22.77 -1.10 32.81
N PHE A 169 22.61 -1.24 31.49
CA PHE A 169 23.70 -1.08 30.51
C PHE A 169 23.84 0.39 30.16
N GLY A 170 25.00 0.98 30.36
CA GLY A 170 25.24 2.41 30.19
C GLY A 170 26.15 2.71 29.00
N ASN A 171 25.80 3.76 28.24
CA ASN A 171 26.71 4.41 27.31
C ASN A 171 27.16 5.75 27.92
N ASN A 172 28.38 5.78 28.45
CA ASN A 172 28.97 6.98 29.01
C ASN A 172 29.62 7.82 27.90
N THR A 173 29.02 8.97 27.63
CA THR A 173 29.33 9.85 26.50
C THR A 173 30.22 11.03 26.89
N GLN A 174 30.65 11.12 28.15
CA GLN A 174 31.33 12.27 28.75
C GLN A 174 32.60 12.73 28.02
N SER A 175 33.23 11.87 27.20
CA SER A 175 34.46 12.16 26.45
C SER A 175 34.28 12.30 24.94
N SER A 176 33.06 12.26 24.41
CA SER A 176 32.81 12.00 22.98
C SER A 176 32.00 13.06 22.23
N THR A 177 31.62 14.16 22.87
CA THR A 177 30.72 15.15 22.27
C THR A 177 31.51 16.41 21.84
N ALA A 178 31.38 16.82 20.57
CA ALA A 178 32.00 18.05 20.05
C ALA A 178 30.99 18.98 19.33
N SER A 179 29.81 18.45 18.97
CA SER A 179 28.87 19.10 18.03
C SER A 179 27.43 19.18 18.54
N GLY A 180 27.19 19.11 19.86
CA GLY A 180 25.85 19.22 20.46
C GLY A 180 24.95 17.98 20.29
N TYR A 181 25.09 17.23 19.21
CA TYR A 181 24.50 15.90 19.01
C TYR A 181 25.59 14.83 18.93
N SER A 182 25.26 13.62 19.35
CA SER A 182 26.15 12.47 19.26
C SER A 182 25.34 11.22 18.96
N ASP A 183 25.71 10.56 17.87
CA ASP A 183 25.08 9.34 17.37
C ASP A 183 25.88 8.12 17.85
N TYR A 184 25.19 7.17 18.46
CA TYR A 184 25.75 5.92 18.96
C TYR A 184 25.03 4.69 18.39
N THR A 185 24.26 4.83 17.32
CA THR A 185 23.53 3.73 16.67
C THR A 185 24.44 2.59 16.21
N SER A 186 25.72 2.85 15.95
CA SER A 186 26.72 1.81 15.62
C SER A 186 27.24 1.03 16.83
N LEU A 187 26.90 1.43 18.06
CA LEU A 187 27.33 0.75 19.28
C LEU A 187 26.25 -0.22 19.75
N SER A 188 26.58 -1.50 19.84
CA SER A 188 25.74 -2.55 20.42
C SER A 188 25.91 -2.62 21.95
N VAL A 189 25.58 -1.52 22.64
CA VAL A 189 25.74 -1.39 24.11
C VAL A 189 24.46 -1.73 24.87
N PHE A 190 23.29 -1.51 24.27
CA PHE A 190 22.01 -1.72 24.92
C PHE A 190 21.38 -3.06 24.52
N PRO A 191 20.76 -3.79 25.45
CA PRO A 191 19.93 -4.95 25.12
C PRO A 191 18.61 -4.50 24.47
N ASP A 192 17.92 -5.45 23.85
CA ASP A 192 16.57 -5.22 23.34
C ASP A 192 15.62 -4.78 24.46
N LEU A 193 14.70 -3.88 24.11
CA LEU A 193 13.59 -3.46 24.97
C LEU A 193 12.32 -4.15 24.48
N ASP A 194 11.81 -5.09 25.26
CA ASP A 194 10.56 -5.78 24.92
C ASP A 194 9.35 -4.93 25.29
N LEU A 195 8.43 -4.74 24.34
CA LEU A 195 7.15 -4.09 24.60
C LEU A 195 6.32 -4.94 25.57
N ASN A 196 5.60 -4.29 26.49
CA ASN A 196 4.76 -4.93 27.51
C ASN A 196 5.51 -5.85 28.52
N SER A 197 6.84 -5.76 28.59
CA SER A 197 7.61 -6.45 29.63
C SER A 197 7.73 -5.61 30.91
N ALA A 198 7.92 -6.28 32.05
CA ALA A 198 8.19 -5.62 33.32
C ALA A 198 9.70 -5.44 33.54
N GLY A 199 10.09 -4.34 34.19
CA GLY A 199 11.47 -4.09 34.58
C GLY A 199 12.31 -3.31 33.56
N ASN A 200 11.72 -2.91 32.42
CA ASN A 200 12.35 -1.94 31.51
C ASN A 200 12.64 -0.64 32.28
N SER A 201 13.91 -0.22 32.27
CA SER A 201 14.37 0.98 32.96
C SER A 201 15.28 1.81 32.07
N ILE A 202 15.04 3.12 32.08
CA ILE A 202 15.85 4.11 31.37
C ILE A 202 16.33 5.13 32.39
N SER A 203 17.63 5.39 32.39
CA SER A 203 18.25 6.43 33.22
C SER A 203 19.08 7.35 32.34
N VAL A 204 18.89 8.66 32.52
CA VAL A 204 19.64 9.69 31.80
C VAL A 204 20.36 10.56 32.82
N THR A 205 21.68 10.66 32.66
CA THR A 205 22.52 11.54 33.48
C THR A 205 22.85 12.79 32.68
N LYS A 206 22.49 13.94 33.23
CA LYS A 206 22.90 15.25 32.73
C LYS A 206 24.22 15.67 33.36
N HIS A 207 25.00 16.45 32.63
CA HIS A 207 26.26 17.03 33.10
C HIS A 207 26.30 18.51 32.76
N TRP A 208 26.72 19.32 33.74
CA TRP A 208 26.94 20.76 33.59
C TRP A 208 28.41 21.06 33.74
N THR A 209 28.94 21.94 32.90
CA THR A 209 30.33 22.42 33.02
C THR A 209 30.48 23.50 34.10
N GLY A 210 29.36 24.11 34.52
CA GLY A 210 29.28 25.17 35.52
C GLY A 210 28.13 25.00 36.51
N SER A 211 27.22 25.98 36.54
CA SER A 211 26.07 25.95 37.46
C SER A 211 25.05 24.90 37.02
N SER A 212 24.45 24.19 37.99
CA SER A 212 23.40 23.22 37.72
C SER A 212 22.01 23.83 37.81
N TYR A 213 21.12 23.38 36.94
CA TYR A 213 19.74 23.80 36.89
C TYR A 213 18.78 22.61 36.92
N ARG A 214 17.51 22.90 37.15
CA ARG A 214 16.43 21.90 37.07
C ARG A 214 15.84 21.92 35.66
N GLU A 215 16.40 21.18 34.70
CA GLU A 215 15.66 20.83 33.47
C GLU A 215 14.99 19.46 33.55
N ALA A 216 13.96 19.30 32.72
CA ALA A 216 13.38 18.01 32.38
C ALA A 216 14.18 17.34 31.24
N VAL A 217 14.08 16.02 31.18
CA VAL A 217 14.57 15.20 30.07
C VAL A 217 13.38 14.43 29.51
N SER A 218 13.26 14.41 28.19
CA SER A 218 12.31 13.56 27.47
C SER A 218 13.07 12.48 26.71
N VAL A 219 12.46 11.30 26.63
CA VAL A 219 12.96 10.15 25.88
C VAL A 219 11.84 9.69 24.96
N TRP A 220 12.18 9.44 23.71
CA TRP A 220 11.28 8.96 22.66
C TRP A 220 11.76 7.61 22.18
N ILE A 221 10.85 6.65 22.06
CA ILE A 221 11.11 5.31 21.53
C ILE A 221 9.99 4.98 20.57
N ASP A 222 10.36 4.72 19.31
CA ASP A 222 9.44 4.23 18.30
C ASP A 222 9.48 2.70 18.31
N PHE A 223 8.54 2.06 19.00
CA PHE A 223 8.48 0.59 19.11
C PHE A 223 7.89 -0.08 17.86
N ASN A 224 7.06 0.65 17.10
CA ASN A 224 6.38 0.13 15.91
C ASN A 224 7.03 0.58 14.60
N HIS A 225 8.13 1.32 14.69
CA HIS A 225 8.94 1.81 13.58
C HIS A 225 8.10 2.56 12.54
N ASP A 226 7.16 3.39 12.99
CA ASP A 226 6.25 4.15 12.13
C ASP A 226 6.66 5.62 11.92
N GLY A 227 7.74 6.05 12.57
CA GLY A 227 8.27 7.41 12.53
C GLY A 227 7.60 8.39 13.47
N THR A 228 6.68 7.94 14.33
CA THR A 228 5.93 8.76 15.28
C THR A 228 6.38 8.43 16.70
N PHE A 229 6.69 9.46 17.50
CA PHE A 229 7.21 9.33 18.86
C PHE A 229 6.46 10.21 19.87
#